data_AF-A0A942J8B8-F1
#
_entry.id   AF-A0A942J8B8-F1
#
_cell.length_a   1.000
_cell.length_b   1.000
_cell.length_c   1.000
_cell.angle_alpha   90.00
_cell.angle_beta   90.00
_cell.angle_gamma   90.00
#
_symmetry.space_group_name_H-M   'P 1'
#
loop_
_entity.id
_entity.type
_entity.pdbx_description
1 polymer ?
#
loop_
_entity_poly.entity_id
_entity_poly.type
_entity_poly.pdbx_seq_one_letter_code
_entity_poly.pdbx_strand_id
1 'polypeptide(L)'
;MIISDVIKNNKRLYYNSSSNFFSILIFFSIIALKINAQTIKENWVPVNTNNSNKIFINTIGLENFKDNDIYVWILEENDPPIIMEGIDAKIYKTKTYFLLNKYIKRYSILQIIFYDAKNNVIKSYNYSRNTDNPDFKYSSPILEGSNVSLVLLKCVEINSSPKK
;
A
#
# COMPACT_ATOMS: atom_id res chain seq x y z
N MET A 1 58.29 9.20 46.56
CA MET A 1 57.26 9.95 45.81
C MET A 1 57.29 9.52 44.34
N ILE A 2 56.95 8.26 44.02
CA ILE A 2 56.96 7.72 42.64
C ILE A 2 55.79 6.74 42.45
N ILE A 3 55.37 6.03 43.51
CA ILE A 3 54.29 5.03 43.46
C ILE A 3 52.89 5.66 43.25
N SER A 4 52.66 6.91 43.66
CA SER A 4 51.34 7.55 43.51
C SER A 4 51.00 7.91 42.06
N ASP A 5 51.98 8.23 41.22
CA ASP A 5 51.74 8.67 39.84
C ASP A 5 51.50 7.50 38.88
N VAL A 6 52.10 6.34 39.15
CA VAL A 6 51.89 5.11 38.37
C VAL A 6 50.45 4.59 38.53
N ILE A 7 49.90 4.64 39.74
CA ILE A 7 48.51 4.20 40.01
C ILE A 7 47.50 5.17 39.37
N LYS A 8 47.82 6.47 39.31
CA LYS A 8 46.94 7.51 38.73
C LYS A 8 46.85 7.39 37.21
N ASN A 9 47.94 7.05 36.53
CA ASN A 9 47.97 6.86 35.08
C ASN A 9 47.21 5.60 34.62
N ASN A 10 47.30 4.49 35.37
CA ASN A 10 46.53 3.28 35.03
C ASN A 10 45.01 3.49 35.16
N LYS A 11 44.53 4.21 36.17
CA LYS A 11 43.09 4.53 36.30
C LYS A 11 42.56 5.42 35.16
N ARG A 12 43.41 6.28 34.59
CA ARG A 12 43.05 7.19 33.48
C ARG A 12 42.90 6.44 32.15
N LEU A 13 43.70 5.41 31.92
CA LEU A 13 43.62 4.57 30.71
C LEU A 13 42.34 3.72 30.67
N TYR A 14 41.90 3.20 31.82
CA TYR A 14 40.65 2.42 31.91
C TYR A 14 39.39 3.27 31.70
N TYR A 15 39.37 4.53 32.17
CA TYR A 15 38.22 5.42 32.00
C TYR A 15 37.99 5.89 30.55
N ASN A 16 39.06 6.07 29.79
CA ASN A 16 38.96 6.47 28.36
C ASN A 16 38.59 5.29 27.45
N SER A 17 38.82 4.05 27.87
CA SER A 17 38.48 2.85 27.07
C SER A 17 36.99 2.52 27.13
N SER A 18 36.36 2.67 28.31
CA SER A 18 34.92 2.40 28.51
C SER A 18 34.01 3.46 27.90
N SER A 19 34.43 4.74 27.83
CA SER A 19 33.64 5.81 27.21
C SER A 19 33.52 5.64 25.69
N ASN A 20 34.61 5.20 25.03
CA ASN A 20 34.62 4.95 23.58
C ASN A 20 33.72 3.78 23.18
N PHE A 21 33.65 2.74 24.02
CA PHE A 21 32.78 1.59 23.79
C PHE A 21 31.29 1.99 23.83
N PHE A 22 30.92 2.85 24.79
CA PHE A 22 29.54 3.34 24.91
C PHE A 22 29.14 4.22 23.72
N SER A 23 30.05 5.07 23.24
CA SER A 23 29.83 5.89 22.03
C SER A 23 29.66 5.03 20.77
N ILE A 24 30.44 3.95 20.63
CA ILE A 24 30.30 2.99 19.52
C ILE A 24 28.95 2.27 19.59
N LEU A 25 28.50 1.88 20.78
CA LEU A 25 27.21 1.20 20.99
C LEU A 25 26.02 2.10 20.67
N ILE A 26 26.09 3.38 21.06
CA ILE A 26 25.09 4.40 20.68
C ILE A 26 25.09 4.60 19.16
N PHE A 27 26.25 4.67 18.53
CA PHE A 27 26.37 4.83 17.08
C PHE A 27 25.74 3.65 16.31
N PHE A 28 25.99 2.41 16.74
CA PHE A 28 25.37 1.22 16.15
C PHE A 28 23.85 1.16 16.39
N SER A 29 23.37 1.62 17.54
CA SER A 29 21.93 1.70 17.85
C SER A 29 21.19 2.68 16.92
N ILE A 30 21.81 3.82 16.58
CA ILE A 30 21.21 4.82 15.67
C ILE A 30 21.14 4.31 14.22
N ILE A 31 22.10 3.49 13.78
CA ILE A 31 22.10 2.90 12.42
C ILE A 31 21.01 1.82 12.30
N ALA A 32 20.73 1.07 13.38
CA ALA A 32 19.69 0.04 13.39
C ALA A 32 18.26 0.59 13.25
N LEU A 33 18.03 1.88 13.47
CA LEU A 33 16.71 2.51 13.32
C LEU A 33 16.36 2.86 11.86
N LYS A 34 17.29 2.74 10.90
CA LYS A 34 17.06 3.18 9.51
C LYS A 34 16.62 2.10 8.53
N ILE A 35 16.42 0.85 8.96
CA ILE A 35 16.39 -0.28 8.02
C ILE A 35 15.01 -0.57 7.38
N ASN A 36 13.88 0.01 7.82
CA ASN A 36 12.56 -0.48 7.36
C ASN A 36 11.50 0.61 7.02
N ALA A 37 11.84 1.60 6.19
CA ALA A 37 10.87 2.60 5.72
C ALA A 37 10.82 2.77 4.19
N GLN A 38 11.28 1.77 3.42
CA GLN A 38 11.06 1.77 1.97
C GLN A 38 9.61 1.35 1.69
N THR A 39 8.69 2.30 1.76
CA THR A 39 7.34 2.10 1.23
C THR A 39 7.46 1.93 -0.28
N ILE A 40 7.00 0.78 -0.79
CA ILE A 40 6.91 0.56 -2.24
C ILE A 40 6.05 1.68 -2.80
N LYS A 41 6.64 2.51 -3.66
CA LYS A 41 5.95 3.66 -4.26
C LYS A 41 4.86 3.13 -5.18
N GLU A 42 3.62 3.58 -4.96
CA GLU A 42 2.49 3.24 -5.82
C GLU A 42 2.74 3.69 -7.26
N ASN A 43 2.25 2.90 -8.22
CA ASN A 43 2.31 3.23 -9.64
C ASN A 43 0.91 3.22 -10.25
N TRP A 44 0.31 4.40 -10.35
CA TRP A 44 -1.06 4.58 -10.84
C TRP A 44 -1.10 4.75 -12.36
N VAL A 45 -1.76 3.83 -13.05
CA VAL A 45 -1.93 3.85 -14.51
C VAL A 45 -3.40 4.09 -14.85
N PRO A 46 -3.73 4.97 -15.81
CA PRO A 46 -5.11 5.24 -16.19
C PRO A 46 -5.78 4.01 -16.85
N VAL A 47 -7.04 3.81 -16.50
CA VAL A 47 -7.96 2.84 -17.12
C VAL A 47 -8.99 3.55 -17.99
N ASN A 48 -9.66 4.56 -17.43
CA ASN A 48 -10.65 5.38 -18.09
C ASN A 48 -10.48 6.82 -17.58
N THR A 49 -10.40 7.79 -18.47
CA THR A 49 -10.22 9.20 -18.09
C THR A 49 -11.29 10.10 -18.68
N ASN A 50 -12.47 9.54 -18.97
CA ASN A 50 -13.62 10.32 -19.43
C ASN A 50 -13.97 11.40 -18.40
N ASN A 51 -14.44 12.56 -18.90
CA ASN A 51 -14.43 13.84 -18.19
C ASN A 51 -15.04 13.86 -16.78
N SER A 52 -15.98 12.99 -16.44
CA SER A 52 -16.67 13.00 -15.14
C SER A 52 -16.15 11.99 -14.10
N ASN A 53 -15.40 10.96 -14.52
CA ASN A 53 -14.85 9.96 -13.62
C ASN A 53 -13.55 9.41 -14.20
N LYS A 54 -12.45 9.65 -13.49
CA LYS A 54 -11.13 9.13 -13.85
C LYS A 54 -10.79 7.94 -12.99
N ILE A 55 -10.47 6.83 -13.63
CA ILE A 55 -10.18 5.55 -12.99
C ILE A 55 -8.73 5.19 -13.27
N PHE A 56 -8.00 4.86 -12.21
CA PHE A 56 -6.63 4.43 -12.25
C PHE A 56 -6.47 3.11 -11.50
N ILE A 57 -5.49 2.31 -11.89
CA ILE A 57 -5.11 1.08 -11.19
C ILE A 57 -3.67 1.19 -10.69
N ASN A 58 -3.41 0.66 -9.51
CA ASN A 58 -2.04 0.50 -9.01
C ASN A 58 -1.44 -0.76 -9.63
N THR A 59 -0.35 -0.63 -10.37
CA THR A 59 0.27 -1.77 -11.04
C THR A 59 1.26 -2.53 -10.18
N ILE A 60 1.60 -2.01 -9.00
CA ILE A 60 2.56 -2.65 -8.10
C ILE A 60 2.04 -4.02 -7.68
N GLY A 61 2.82 -5.07 -7.97
CA GLY A 61 2.52 -6.44 -7.59
C GLY A 61 1.54 -7.15 -8.53
N LEU A 62 1.01 -6.48 -9.56
CA LEU A 62 0.13 -7.12 -10.54
C LEU A 62 0.84 -8.26 -11.28
N GLU A 63 2.15 -8.10 -11.51
CA GLU A 63 3.02 -9.08 -12.18
C GLU A 63 3.11 -10.42 -11.46
N ASN A 64 2.73 -10.48 -10.18
CA ASN A 64 2.76 -11.70 -9.39
C ASN A 64 1.51 -12.57 -9.60
N PHE A 65 0.44 -12.04 -10.18
CA PHE A 65 -0.82 -12.77 -10.41
C PHE A 65 -0.81 -13.50 -11.76
N LYS A 66 -0.41 -14.77 -11.72
CA LYS A 66 -0.43 -15.69 -12.88
C LYS A 66 -1.74 -16.47 -12.99
N ASP A 67 -2.38 -16.73 -11.86
CA ASP A 67 -3.63 -17.48 -11.77
C ASP A 67 -4.85 -16.66 -12.20
N ASN A 68 -6.05 -17.21 -12.00
CA ASN A 68 -7.30 -16.55 -12.35
C ASN A 68 -7.64 -15.35 -11.47
N ASP A 69 -7.08 -15.30 -10.26
CA ASP A 69 -7.36 -14.27 -9.27
C ASP A 69 -6.36 -13.12 -9.39
N ILE A 70 -6.87 -11.90 -9.37
CA ILE A 70 -6.10 -10.67 -9.42
C ILE A 70 -6.54 -9.79 -8.27
N TYR A 71 -5.58 -9.39 -7.43
CA TYR A 71 -5.83 -8.39 -6.39
C TYR A 71 -5.29 -7.05 -6.87
N VAL A 72 -6.12 -6.02 -6.83
CA VAL A 72 -5.77 -4.72 -7.40
C VAL A 72 -6.37 -3.57 -6.61
N TRP A 73 -5.56 -2.55 -6.39
CA TRP A 73 -6.03 -1.25 -5.91
C TRP A 73 -6.46 -0.39 -7.08
N ILE A 74 -7.64 0.20 -6.96
CA ILE A 74 -8.22 1.14 -7.91
C ILE A 74 -8.36 2.50 -7.22
N LEU A 75 -8.13 3.57 -7.98
CA LEU A 75 -8.40 4.94 -7.59
C LEU A 75 -9.41 5.54 -8.56
N GLU A 76 -10.53 6.01 -8.04
CA GLU A 76 -11.53 6.76 -8.78
C GLU A 76 -11.51 8.22 -8.31
N GLU A 77 -11.35 9.15 -9.24
CA GLU A 77 -11.50 10.59 -9.00
C GLU A 77 -12.85 11.06 -9.57
N ASN A 78 -13.64 11.72 -8.72
CA ASN A 78 -15.02 12.08 -9.00
C ASN A 78 -15.15 13.58 -9.23
N ASP A 79 -15.62 13.96 -10.42
CA ASP A 79 -15.95 15.34 -10.75
C ASP A 79 -17.25 15.40 -11.58
N PRO A 80 -18.40 15.74 -10.97
CA PRO A 80 -18.58 16.30 -9.63
C PRO A 80 -18.36 15.28 -8.50
N PRO A 81 -18.09 15.73 -7.26
CA PRO A 81 -17.91 14.83 -6.12
C PRO A 81 -19.21 14.08 -5.79
N ILE A 82 -19.06 12.85 -5.31
CA ILE A 82 -20.20 12.00 -4.92
C ILE A 82 -20.71 12.42 -3.54
N ILE A 83 -22.04 12.38 -3.37
CA ILE A 83 -22.72 12.49 -2.08
C ILE A 83 -23.41 11.14 -1.85
N MET A 84 -23.24 10.56 -0.67
CA MET A 84 -23.74 9.22 -0.33
C MET A 84 -24.42 9.25 1.04
N GLU A 85 -25.52 8.54 1.18
CA GLU A 85 -26.18 8.35 2.46
C GLU A 85 -25.23 7.70 3.48
N GLY A 86 -25.20 8.24 4.71
CA GLY A 86 -24.30 7.76 5.78
C GLY A 86 -22.87 8.31 5.72
N ILE A 87 -22.55 9.19 4.77
CA ILE A 87 -21.30 9.95 4.73
C ILE A 87 -21.62 11.45 4.59
N ASP A 88 -21.50 12.20 5.69
CA ASP A 88 -21.79 13.64 5.74
C ASP A 88 -20.68 14.52 5.14
N ALA A 89 -20.07 14.07 4.04
CA ALA A 89 -19.02 14.79 3.34
C ALA A 89 -19.02 14.46 1.84
N LYS A 90 -18.57 15.42 1.03
CA LYS A 90 -18.39 15.24 -0.42
C LYS A 90 -17.18 14.33 -0.69
N ILE A 91 -17.38 13.30 -1.49
CA ILE A 91 -16.36 12.31 -1.85
C ILE A 91 -15.75 12.70 -3.19
N TYR A 92 -14.51 13.20 -3.16
CA TYR A 92 -13.77 13.57 -4.36
C TYR A 92 -12.95 12.42 -4.92
N LYS A 93 -12.61 11.45 -4.08
CA LYS A 93 -11.78 10.31 -4.45
C LYS A 93 -12.17 9.06 -3.67
N THR A 94 -12.19 7.94 -4.36
CA THR A 94 -12.48 6.62 -3.81
C THR A 94 -11.33 5.69 -4.13
N LYS A 95 -10.75 5.05 -3.11
CA LYS A 95 -9.72 4.03 -3.29
C LYS A 95 -10.29 2.67 -2.88
N THR A 96 -10.34 1.73 -3.82
CA THR A 96 -11.00 0.44 -3.63
C THR A 96 -10.02 -0.69 -3.89
N TYR A 97 -9.95 -1.64 -2.96
CA TYR A 97 -9.18 -2.87 -3.13
C TYR A 97 -10.09 -4.00 -3.58
N PHE A 98 -9.84 -4.51 -4.77
CA PHE A 98 -10.62 -5.56 -5.40
C PHE A 98 -9.89 -6.89 -5.40
N LEU A 99 -10.67 -7.96 -5.24
CA LEU A 99 -10.36 -9.30 -5.73
C LEU A 99 -11.19 -9.55 -7.00
N LEU A 100 -10.52 -9.75 -8.13
CA LEU A 100 -11.12 -10.03 -9.43
C LEU A 100 -10.81 -11.46 -9.84
N ASN A 101 -11.74 -12.14 -10.51
CA ASN A 101 -11.46 -13.39 -11.20
C ASN A 101 -11.66 -13.25 -12.71
N LYS A 102 -10.59 -13.49 -13.47
CA LYS A 102 -10.59 -13.29 -14.93
C LYS A 102 -11.35 -14.37 -15.70
N TYR A 103 -11.52 -15.56 -15.12
CA TYR A 103 -12.17 -16.72 -15.75
C TYR A 103 -13.69 -16.71 -15.54
N ILE A 104 -14.16 -16.71 -14.28
CA ILE A 104 -15.61 -16.72 -13.99
C ILE A 104 -16.26 -15.33 -14.05
N LYS A 105 -15.48 -14.28 -14.32
CA LYS A 105 -15.94 -12.88 -14.42
C LYS A 105 -16.73 -12.44 -13.19
N ARG A 106 -16.16 -12.66 -12.00
CA ARG A 106 -16.72 -12.19 -10.73
C ARG A 106 -15.70 -11.39 -9.94
N TYR A 107 -16.18 -10.56 -9.04
CA TYR A 107 -15.34 -9.73 -8.19
C TYR A 107 -15.84 -9.64 -6.75
N SER A 108 -15.00 -9.05 -5.92
CA SER A 108 -15.30 -8.65 -4.55
C SER A 108 -14.53 -7.42 -4.14
N ILE A 109 -15.20 -6.56 -3.38
CA ILE A 109 -14.55 -5.46 -2.68
C ILE A 109 -14.03 -6.02 -1.35
N LEU A 110 -12.73 -5.83 -1.10
CA LEU A 110 -12.07 -6.19 0.15
C LEU A 110 -11.90 -4.96 1.05
N GLN A 111 -11.65 -3.80 0.45
CA GLN A 111 -11.55 -2.54 1.19
C GLN A 111 -12.02 -1.38 0.31
N ILE A 112 -12.61 -0.37 0.91
CA ILE A 112 -12.94 0.91 0.26
C ILE A 112 -12.62 2.07 1.19
N ILE A 113 -12.00 3.11 0.66
CA ILE A 113 -11.58 4.31 1.39
C ILE A 113 -12.05 5.53 0.63
N PHE A 114 -12.74 6.43 1.32
CA PHE A 114 -13.30 7.67 0.77
C PHE A 114 -12.49 8.86 1.23
N TYR A 115 -12.23 9.80 0.31
CA TYR A 115 -11.42 10.98 0.57
C TYR A 115 -12.13 12.29 0.19
N ASP A 116 -11.82 13.34 0.94
CA ASP A 116 -12.23 14.70 0.63
C ASP A 116 -11.32 15.36 -0.43
N ALA A 117 -11.61 16.62 -0.78
CA ALA A 117 -10.82 17.40 -1.74
C ALA A 117 -9.36 17.65 -1.30
N LYS A 118 -9.06 17.51 -0.01
CA LYS A 118 -7.72 17.69 0.56
C LYS A 118 -6.98 16.35 0.72
N ASN A 119 -7.54 15.26 0.20
CA ASN A 119 -7.07 13.88 0.38
C ASN A 119 -7.07 13.40 1.84
N ASN A 120 -7.89 13.98 2.71
CA ASN A 120 -8.12 13.40 4.05
C ASN A 120 -9.07 12.21 3.92
N VAL A 121 -8.81 11.16 4.69
CA VAL A 121 -9.73 10.02 4.79
C VAL A 121 -11.00 10.46 5.52
N ILE A 122 -12.14 10.39 4.83
CA ILE A 122 -13.47 10.64 5.39
C ILE A 122 -13.95 9.38 6.11
N LYS A 123 -13.85 8.24 5.44
CA LYS A 123 -14.37 6.96 5.90
C LYS A 123 -13.64 5.80 5.22
N SER A 124 -13.51 4.68 5.91
CA SER A 124 -12.94 3.44 5.37
C SER A 124 -13.78 2.25 5.83
N TYR A 125 -13.98 1.29 4.95
CA TYR A 125 -14.62 0.02 5.25
C TYR A 125 -13.68 -1.11 4.82
N ASN A 126 -13.50 -2.09 5.70
CA ASN A 126 -12.73 -3.30 5.44
C ASN A 126 -13.68 -4.49 5.56
N TYR A 127 -13.79 -5.27 4.50
CA TYR A 127 -14.71 -6.40 4.41
C TYR A 127 -13.93 -7.68 4.66
N SER A 128 -14.14 -8.27 5.84
CA SER A 128 -13.66 -9.62 6.12
C SER A 128 -14.38 -10.60 5.19
N ARG A 129 -13.63 -11.27 4.33
CA ARG A 129 -14.16 -12.24 3.38
C ARG A 129 -13.45 -13.57 3.55
N ASN A 130 -14.23 -14.64 3.64
CA ASN A 130 -13.70 -15.98 3.52
C ASN A 130 -13.32 -16.22 2.05
N THR A 131 -12.03 -16.05 1.75
CA THR A 131 -11.48 -16.25 0.39
C THR A 131 -11.09 -17.70 0.12
N ASP A 132 -11.19 -18.58 1.13
CA ASP A 132 -10.91 -20.01 1.02
C ASP A 132 -12.11 -20.79 0.50
N ASN A 133 -13.33 -20.28 0.73
CA ASN A 133 -14.55 -20.86 0.19
C ASN A 133 -14.96 -20.19 -1.15
N PRO A 134 -14.92 -20.89 -2.29
CA PRO A 134 -15.28 -20.33 -3.60
C PRO A 134 -16.67 -19.70 -3.67
N ASP A 135 -17.65 -20.23 -2.94
CA ASP A 135 -19.04 -19.74 -2.96
C ASP A 135 -19.18 -18.35 -2.32
N PHE A 136 -18.32 -18.03 -1.35
CA PHE A 136 -18.31 -16.74 -0.65
C PHE A 136 -17.17 -15.81 -1.10
N LYS A 137 -16.23 -16.33 -1.88
CA LYS A 137 -15.07 -15.58 -2.39
C LYS A 137 -15.47 -14.44 -3.32
N TYR A 138 -16.62 -14.53 -4.00
CA TYR A 138 -17.08 -13.53 -4.97
C TYR A 138 -18.51 -13.04 -4.74
N SER A 139 -18.69 -11.78 -4.31
CA SER A 139 -20.02 -11.21 -4.04
C SER A 139 -20.79 -10.80 -5.29
N SER A 140 -20.10 -10.50 -6.40
CA SER A 140 -20.75 -9.79 -7.51
C SER A 140 -20.21 -10.23 -8.87
N PRO A 141 -21.06 -10.28 -9.92
CA PRO A 141 -20.62 -10.51 -11.28
C PRO A 141 -19.95 -9.25 -11.87
N ILE A 142 -18.98 -9.43 -12.75
CA ILE A 142 -18.40 -8.35 -13.56
C ILE A 142 -19.26 -8.20 -14.80
N LEU A 143 -20.02 -7.10 -14.88
CA LEU A 143 -20.87 -6.80 -16.03
C LEU A 143 -20.03 -6.19 -17.16
N GLU A 144 -20.27 -6.62 -18.40
CA GLU A 144 -19.59 -6.05 -19.57
C GLU A 144 -19.87 -4.56 -19.71
N GLY A 145 -18.86 -3.78 -20.10
CA GLY A 145 -18.93 -2.33 -20.22
C GLY A 145 -18.90 -1.57 -18.89
N SER A 146 -18.99 -2.25 -17.74
CA SER A 146 -18.83 -1.61 -16.42
C SER A 146 -17.40 -1.13 -16.18
N ASN A 147 -17.22 -0.18 -15.26
CA ASN A 147 -15.89 0.29 -14.81
C ASN A 147 -15.01 -0.87 -14.32
N VAL A 148 -15.58 -1.83 -13.58
CA VAL A 148 -14.87 -3.02 -13.10
C VAL A 148 -14.41 -3.91 -14.26
N SER A 149 -15.21 -4.02 -15.32
CA SER A 149 -14.80 -4.76 -16.52
C SER A 149 -13.62 -4.11 -17.24
N LEU A 150 -13.61 -2.77 -17.34
CA LEU A 150 -12.49 -2.03 -17.93
C LEU A 150 -11.21 -2.20 -17.10
N VAL A 151 -11.34 -2.21 -15.78
CA VAL A 151 -10.22 -2.49 -14.87
C VAL A 151 -9.67 -3.90 -15.10
N LEU A 152 -10.55 -4.91 -15.15
CA LEU A 152 -10.11 -6.29 -15.38
C LEU A 152 -9.35 -6.40 -16.71
N LEU A 153 -9.87 -5.80 -17.78
CA LEU A 153 -9.20 -5.77 -19.09
C LEU A 153 -7.82 -5.13 -18.99
N LYS A 154 -7.70 -3.99 -18.28
CA LYS A 154 -6.42 -3.31 -18.12
C LYS A 154 -5.41 -4.14 -17.31
N CYS A 155 -5.85 -4.83 -16.26
CA CYS A 155 -4.99 -5.74 -15.50
C CYS A 155 -4.46 -6.89 -16.38
N VAL A 156 -5.32 -7.48 -17.22
CA VAL A 156 -4.93 -8.57 -18.13
C VAL A 156 -3.97 -8.08 -19.21
N GLU A 157 -4.18 -6.89 -19.75
CA GLU A 157 -3.28 -6.25 -20.72
C GLU A 157 -1.87 -6.08 -20.14
N ILE A 158 -1.77 -5.56 -18.91
CA ILE A 158 -0.50 -5.35 -18.21
C ILE A 158 0.21 -6.67 -17.92
N ASN A 159 -0.52 -7.68 -17.42
CA ASN A 159 0.07 -8.98 -17.10
C ASN A 159 0.51 -9.77 -18.34
N SER A 160 -0.09 -9.50 -19.51
CA SER A 160 0.25 -10.17 -20.77
C SER A 160 1.38 -9.48 -21.56
N SER A 161 1.73 -8.25 -21.20
CA SER A 161 2.72 -7.47 -21.93
C SER A 161 4.16 -7.97 -21.66
N PRO A 162 5.00 -8.18 -22.69
CA PRO A 162 6.38 -8.60 -22.49
C PRO A 162 7.14 -7.51 -21.73
N LYS A 163 7.89 -7.92 -20.70
CA LYS A 163 8.72 -7.00 -19.91
C LYS A 163 9.78 -6.39 -20.84
N LYS A 164 9.75 -5.06 -21.01
CA LYS A 164 10.81 -4.31 -21.68
C LYS A 164 12.06 -4.26 -20.82
#